data_AF-A0A2D8JNM9-F1
#
_entry.id   AF-A0A2D8JNM9-F1
#
_cell.length_a   1.000
_cell.length_b   1.000
_cell.length_c   1.000
_cell.angle_alpha   90.00
_cell.angle_beta   90.00
_cell.angle_gamma   90.00
#
_symmetry.space_group_name_H-M   'P 1'
#
loop_
_entity.id
_entity.type
_entity.pdbx_description
1 polymer ?
#
loop_
_entity_poly.entity_id
_entity_poly.type
_entity_poly.pdbx_seq_one_letter_code
_entity_poly.pdbx_strand_id
1 'polypeptide(L)' 'MNFIIAGVIAPIAYFLIRFIVKRFVMSLIASAKTNSNVKNMLQCENCKMFLDEKELFEKNGKLLCKKTECNK' A
#
# COMPACT_ATOMS: atom_id res chain seq x y z
N MET A 1 23.63 -31.82 -27.58
CA MET A 1 22.97 -31.34 -26.35
C MET A 1 22.42 -29.95 -26.65
N ASN A 2 21.09 -29.76 -26.63
CA ASN A 2 20.41 -28.68 -27.36
C ASN A 2 20.75 -27.27 -26.83
N PHE A 3 21.71 -26.62 -27.50
CA PHE A 3 22.13 -25.22 -27.27
C PHE A 3 20.94 -24.24 -27.29
N ILE A 4 19.93 -24.49 -28.13
CA ILE A 4 18.71 -23.66 -28.18
C ILE A 4 17.95 -23.69 -26.84
N ILE A 5 17.90 -24.84 -26.18
CA ILE A 5 17.15 -25.00 -24.93
C ILE A 5 17.87 -24.28 -23.78
N ALA A 6 19.19 -24.49 -23.65
CA ALA A 6 19.99 -23.90 -22.58
C ALA A 6 20.31 -22.41 -22.82
N GLY A 7 20.54 -22.01 -24.06
CA GLY A 7 20.97 -20.66 -24.43
C GLY A 7 19.82 -19.67 -24.68
N VAL A 8 18.62 -20.15 -25.02
CA VAL A 8 17.51 -19.28 -25.43
C VAL A 8 16.26 -19.54 -24.58
N ILE A 9 15.80 -20.79 -24.52
CA ILE A 9 14.52 -21.11 -23.87
C ILE A 9 14.63 -20.95 -22.34
N ALA A 10 15.71 -21.42 -21.72
CA ALA A 10 15.93 -21.31 -20.28
C ALA A 10 15.93 -19.85 -19.76
N PRO A 11 16.71 -18.90 -20.34
CA PRO A 11 16.69 -17.51 -19.88
C PRO A 11 15.33 -16.82 -20.11
N ILE A 12 14.63 -17.11 -21.21
CA ILE A 12 13.30 -16.56 -21.48
C ILE A 12 12.28 -17.08 -20.46
N ALA A 13 12.26 -18.39 -20.22
CA ALA A 13 11.37 -19.01 -19.26
C ALA A 13 11.63 -18.48 -17.84
N TYR A 14 12.90 -18.34 -17.43
CA TYR A 14 13.27 -17.77 -16.15
C TYR A 14 12.75 -16.32 -15.99
N PHE A 15 12.90 -15.50 -17.03
CA PHE A 15 12.42 -14.12 -17.01
C PHE A 15 10.89 -14.05 -16.86
N LEU A 16 10.16 -14.88 -17.61
CA LEU A 16 8.69 -14.94 -17.54
C LEU A 16 8.21 -15.41 -16.16
N ILE A 17 8.79 -16.48 -15.62
CA ILE A 17 8.43 -16.98 -14.29
C ILE A 17 8.72 -15.91 -13.24
N ARG A 18 9.89 -15.27 -13.29
CA ARG A 18 10.25 -14.17 -12.37
C ARG A 18 9.26 -13.01 -12.44
N PHE A 19 8.84 -12.63 -13.65
CA PHE A 19 7.87 -11.55 -13.85
C PHE A 19 6.50 -11.91 -13.28
N ILE A 20 6.00 -13.13 -13.55
CA ILE A 20 4.72 -13.61 -13.05
C ILE A 20 4.72 -13.67 -11.52
N VAL A 21 5.75 -14.27 -10.92
CA VAL A 21 5.89 -14.35 -9.46
C VAL A 21 5.92 -12.96 -8.84
N LYS A 22 6.71 -12.03 -9.40
CA LYS A 22 6.80 -10.65 -8.89
C LYS A 22 5.44 -9.95 -8.92
N ARG A 23 4.70 -10.09 -10.02
CA ARG A 23 3.38 -9.47 -10.19
C ARG A 23 2.35 -10.09 -9.25
N PHE A 24 2.40 -11.41 -9.07
CA PHE A 24 1.54 -12.14 -8.15
C PHE A 24 1.77 -11.70 -6.69
N VAL A 25 3.03 -11.64 -6.25
CA VAL A 25 3.36 -11.16 -4.89
C VAL A 25 2.92 -9.72 -4.68
N MET A 26 3.16 -8.81 -5.64
CA MET A 26 2.66 -7.43 -5.54
C MET A 26 1.14 -7.36 -5.47
N SER A 27 0.43 -8.19 -6.24
CA SER A 27 -1.03 -8.27 -6.17
C SER A 27 -1.52 -8.78 -4.82
N LEU A 28 -0.85 -9.79 -4.24
CA LEU A 28 -1.16 -10.27 -2.90
C LEU A 28 -0.89 -9.22 -1.83
N ILE A 29 0.22 -8.49 -1.91
CA ILE A 29 0.53 -7.39 -0.99
C ILE A 29 -0.48 -6.26 -1.13
N ALA A 30 -0.88 -5.90 -2.36
CA ALA A 30 -1.90 -4.88 -2.60
C ALA A 30 -3.25 -5.31 -2.03
N SER A 31 -3.68 -6.55 -2.31
CA SER A 31 -4.91 -7.13 -1.75
C SER A 31 -4.85 -7.28 -0.24
N ALA A 32 -3.69 -7.62 0.33
CA ALA A 32 -3.50 -7.63 1.78
C ALA A 32 -3.59 -6.20 2.31
N LYS A 33 -2.93 -5.20 1.70
CA LYS A 33 -3.01 -3.80 2.11
C LYS A 33 -4.46 -3.26 2.09
N THR A 34 -5.26 -3.63 1.09
CA THR A 34 -6.67 -3.25 1.01
C THR A 34 -7.54 -3.99 2.04
N ASN A 35 -7.25 -5.27 2.33
CA ASN A 35 -8.01 -6.06 3.31
C ASN A 35 -7.55 -5.88 4.76
N SER A 36 -6.30 -5.48 4.99
CA SER A 36 -5.69 -5.30 6.31
C SER A 36 -6.27 -4.11 7.06
N ASN A 37 -7.27 -3.41 6.51
CA ASN A 37 -7.93 -2.29 7.18
C ASN A 37 -6.89 -1.29 7.72
N VAL A 38 -5.76 -1.17 7.02
CA VAL A 38 -4.76 -0.12 7.27
C VAL A 38 -5.37 1.12 6.67
N LYS A 39 -6.34 1.66 7.38
CA LYS A 39 -7.03 2.88 7.00
C LYS A 39 -5.98 3.97 6.87
N ASN A 40 -6.13 4.83 5.87
CA ASN A 40 -5.26 5.99 5.71
C ASN A 40 -5.46 6.84 6.97
N MET A 41 -4.50 6.75 7.88
CA MET A 41 -4.51 7.57 9.08
C MET A 41 -3.89 8.90 8.70
N LEU A 42 -4.68 9.95 8.79
CA LEU A 42 -4.21 11.31 8.60
C LEU A 42 -3.86 11.91 9.96
N GLN A 43 -2.82 12.73 9.95
CA GLN A 43 -2.35 13.38 11.16
C GLN A 43 -3.21 14.62 11.42
N CYS A 44 -3.80 14.68 12.60
CA CYS A 44 -4.52 15.85 13.08
C CYS A 44 -3.51 16.94 13.48
N GLU A 45 -3.67 18.16 12.97
CA GLU A 45 -2.69 19.23 13.18
C GLU A 45 -2.61 19.70 14.65
N ASN A 46 -3.73 19.61 15.39
CA ASN A 46 -3.79 20.16 16.75
C ASN A 46 -3.20 19.21 17.81
N CYS A 47 -3.49 17.90 17.70
CA CYS A 47 -3.05 16.89 18.66
C CYS A 47 -1.91 16.01 18.18
N LYS A 48 -1.48 16.16 16.92
CA LYS A 48 -0.46 15.33 16.26
C LYS A 48 -0.77 13.82 16.28
N MET A 49 -1.98 13.42 16.67
CA MET A 49 -2.44 12.04 16.66
C MET A 49 -2.82 11.63 15.23
N PHE A 50 -2.54 10.38 14.91
CA PHE A 50 -2.96 9.75 13.67
C PHE A 50 -4.38 9.20 13.87
N LEU A 51 -5.35 9.75 13.14
CA LEU A 51 -6.73 9.32 13.19
C LEU A 51 -7.24 8.98 11.78
N ASP A 52 -8.34 8.25 11.77
CA ASP A 52 -9.09 7.89 10.57
C ASP A 52 -9.63 9.14 9.85
N GLU A 53 -9.73 9.11 8.52
CA GLU A 53 -10.39 10.18 7.73
C GLU A 53 -11.79 10.50 8.24
N LYS A 54 -12.52 9.49 8.73
CA LYS A 54 -13.89 9.64 9.25
C LYS A 54 -13.95 10.42 10.57
N GLU A 55 -12.85 10.40 11.33
CA GLU A 55 -12.71 11.06 12.62
C GLU A 55 -12.08 12.45 12.50
N LEU A 56 -11.67 12.84 11.29
CA LEU A 56 -11.14 14.15 10.96
C LEU A 56 -12.22 14.99 10.29
N PHE A 57 -12.14 16.31 10.49
CA PHE A 57 -12.95 17.27 9.75
C PHE A 57 -12.08 18.46 9.37
N GLU A 58 -12.35 19.02 8.20
CA GLU A 58 -11.67 20.20 7.72
C GLU A 58 -12.36 21.44 8.26
N LYS A 59 -11.61 22.32 8.92
CA LYS A 59 -12.12 23.64 9.36
C LYS A 59 -11.04 24.68 9.10
N ASN A 60 -11.37 25.71 8.32
CA ASN A 60 -10.45 26.78 7.93
C ASN A 60 -9.16 26.28 7.26
N GLY A 61 -9.26 25.25 6.42
CA GLY A 61 -8.10 24.65 5.73
C GLY A 61 -7.16 23.82 6.61
N LYS A 62 -7.58 23.52 7.86
CA LYS A 62 -6.84 22.69 8.82
C LYS A 62 -7.59 21.38 9.08
N LEU A 63 -6.86 20.26 9.09
CA LEU A 63 -7.38 18.93 9.42
C LEU A 63 -7.43 18.76 10.95
N LEU A 64 -8.63 18.86 11.52
CA LEU A 64 -8.87 18.79 12.96
C LEU A 64 -9.56 17.49 13.36
N CYS A 65 -9.23 17.01 14.56
CA CYS A 65 -9.82 15.83 15.18
C CYS A 65 -11.25 16.15 15.66
N LYS A 66 -12.23 15.27 15.39
CA LYS A 66 -13.60 15.37 15.97
C LYS A 66 -13.63 15.24 17.50
N LYS A 67 -12.61 14.64 18.11
CA LYS A 67 -12.51 14.53 19.57
C LYS A 67 -12.39 15.91 20.20
N THR A 68 -13.35 16.22 21.08
CA THR A 68 -13.41 17.47 21.88
C THR A 68 -12.18 17.65 22.77
N GLU A 69 -11.48 16.57 23.12
CA GLU A 69 -10.21 16.59 23.87
C GLU A 69 -9.09 17.36 23.15
N CYS A 70 -9.16 17.43 21.82
CA CYS A 70 -8.21 18.15 20.97
C CYS A 70 -8.65 19.58 20.64
N ASN A 71 -9.78 20.03 21.16
CA ASN A 71 -10.39 21.32 20.85
C ASN A 71 -10.45 22.16 22.13
N LYS A 72 -9.29 22.33 22.76
CA LYS A 72 -9.12 23.14 23.97
C LYS A 72 -8.54 24.50 23.63
#